data_AF-A0A7C4C3Q3-F1
#
_entry.id   AF-A0A7C4C3Q3-F1
#
_cell.length_a   1.000
_cell.length_b   1.000
_cell.length_c   1.000
_cell.angle_alpha   90.00
_cell.angle_beta   90.00
_cell.angle_gamma   90.00
#
_symmetry.space_group_name_H-M   'P 1'
#
loop_
_entity.id
_entity.type
_entity.pdbx_description
1 polymer ?
#
loop_
_entity_poly.entity_id
_entity_poly.type
_entity_poly.pdbx_seq_one_letter_code
_entity_poly.pdbx_strand_id
1 'polypeptide(L)' 'MVDDTIISVGSKSKIVYVVFEPLLRRILYIWVCDVANMLTSLTFLKKIKTTYGSNIVVLSDGTHYYKASCKILKLNII' A
#
# COMPACT_ATOMS: atom_id res chain seq x y z
N MET A 1 4.18 4.30 -6.41
CA MET A 1 4.48 2.85 -6.30
C MET A 1 4.10 2.40 -4.91
N VAL A 2 3.46 1.26 -4.78
CA VAL A 2 3.15 0.63 -3.50
C VAL A 2 3.69 -0.79 -3.51
N ASP A 3 4.23 -1.20 -2.39
CA ASP A 3 4.74 -2.55 -2.20
C ASP A 3 4.65 -2.92 -0.71
N ASP A 4 4.77 -4.21 -0.42
CA ASP A 4 4.90 -4.71 0.93
C ASP A 4 6.00 -5.74 1.08
N THR A 5 6.54 -5.82 2.29
CA THR A 5 7.56 -6.80 2.63
C THR A 5 7.35 -7.32 4.03
N ILE A 6 7.85 -8.53 4.28
CA ILE A 6 7.82 -9.16 5.59
C ILE A 6 9.13 -8.85 6.29
N ILE A 7 9.05 -8.28 7.50
CA ILE A 7 10.19 -8.11 8.38
C ILE A 7 10.03 -8.95 9.64
N SER A 8 11.15 -9.35 10.24
CA SER A 8 11.17 -9.97 11.57
C SER A 8 11.47 -8.92 12.63
N VAL A 9 10.63 -8.85 13.66
CA VAL A 9 10.81 -8.00 14.84
C VAL A 9 10.78 -8.89 16.08
N GLY A 10 11.97 -9.22 16.60
CA GLY A 10 12.11 -10.26 17.61
C GLY A 10 11.64 -11.61 17.07
N SER A 11 10.75 -12.28 17.80
CA SER A 11 10.16 -13.57 17.39
C SER A 11 8.90 -13.45 16.52
N LYS A 12 8.51 -12.24 16.11
CA LYS A 12 7.27 -11.99 15.34
C LYS A 12 7.58 -11.52 13.93
N SER A 13 6.80 -11.99 12.96
CA SER A 13 6.77 -11.44 11.61
C SER A 13 5.79 -10.27 11.53
N LYS A 14 6.15 -9.23 10.79
CA LYS A 14 5.32 -8.05 10.51
C LYS A 14 5.31 -7.77 9.02
N ILE A 15 4.20 -7.24 8.52
CA ILE A 15 4.08 -6.72 7.17
C ILE A 15 4.35 -5.23 7.19
N VAL A 16 5.21 -4.77 6.29
CA VAL A 16 5.51 -3.35 6.09
C VAL A 16 5.02 -2.96 4.70
N TYR A 17 3.98 -2.15 4.65
CA TYR A 17 3.52 -1.47 3.44
C TYR A 17 4.30 -0.18 3.24
N VAL A 18 4.75 0.08 2.01
CA VAL A 18 5.52 1.27 1.64
C VAL A 18 4.89 1.95 0.44
N VAL A 19 4.81 3.28 0.47
CA VAL A 19 4.53 4.10 -0.71
C VAL A 19 5.78 4.86 -1.10
N PHE A 20 6.19 4.68 -2.34
CA PHE A 20 7.29 5.41 -2.95
C PHE A 20 6.79 6.27 -4.11
N GLU A 21 7.18 7.54 -4.10
CA GLU A 21 6.98 8.45 -5.23
C GLU A 21 8.25 8.44 -6.10
N PRO A 22 8.16 8.01 -7.37
CA PRO A 22 9.32 7.81 -8.23
C PRO A 22 9.95 9.10 -8.80
N LEU A 23 9.15 10.14 -9.08
CA LEU A 23 9.64 11.41 -9.64
C LEU A 23 10.47 12.20 -8.63
N LEU A 24 10.02 12.26 -7.38
CA LEU A 24 10.66 12.92 -6.24
C LEU A 24 11.63 12.00 -5.49
N ARG A 25 11.67 10.71 -5.85
CA ARG A 25 12.52 9.67 -5.25
C ARG A 25 12.44 9.63 -3.73
N ARG A 26 11.22 9.66 -3.19
CA ARG A 26 11.00 9.67 -1.74
C ARG A 26 9.93 8.71 -1.29
N ILE A 27 10.09 8.22 -0.06
CA ILE A 27 9.06 7.47 0.64
C ILE A 27 8.00 8.47 1.12
N LEU A 28 6.75 8.25 0.73
CA LEU A 28 5.61 9.08 1.13
C LEU A 28 4.94 8.59 2.41
N TYR A 29 4.93 7.28 2.62
CA TYR A 29 4.26 6.66 3.75
C TYR A 29 4.78 5.25 3.98
N ILE A 30 4.87 4.86 5.25
CA ILE A 30 5.17 3.50 5.69
C ILE A 30 4.09 3.12 6.70
N TRP A 31 3.60 1.89 6.61
CA TRP A 31 2.66 1.37 7.58
C TRP A 31 2.97 -0.08 7.92
N VAL A 32 2.86 -0.43 9.20
CA VAL A 32 3.21 -1.76 9.70
C VAL A 32 1.98 -2.41 10.32
N CYS A 33 1.73 -3.66 9.97
CA CYS A 33 0.65 -4.46 10.54
C CYS A 33 1.06 -5.94 10.69
N ASP A 34 0.22 -6.72 11.35
CA ASP A 34 0.50 -8.14 11.61
C ASP A 34 0.24 -9.05 10.41
N VAL A 35 -0.66 -8.65 9.50
CA VAL A 35 -1.12 -9.51 8.39
C VAL A 35 -1.31 -8.72 7.10
N ALA A 36 -1.01 -9.37 5.96
CA ALA A 36 -1.27 -8.84 4.64
C ALA A 36 -2.59 -9.42 4.14
N ASN A 37 -3.62 -8.58 4.03
CA ASN A 37 -4.90 -8.99 3.49
C ASN A 37 -5.63 -7.79 2.87
N MET A 38 -6.82 -8.05 2.33
CA MET A 38 -7.62 -7.02 1.69
C MET A 38 -8.01 -5.87 2.63
N LEU A 39 -8.29 -6.15 3.90
CA LEU A 39 -8.68 -5.10 4.86
C LEU A 39 -7.49 -4.19 5.21
N THR A 40 -6.31 -4.76 5.40
CA THR A 40 -5.10 -3.98 5.66
C THR A 40 -4.72 -3.18 4.42
N SER A 41 -4.66 -3.80 3.24
CA SER A 41 -4.43 -3.09 1.97
C SER A 41 -5.43 -1.96 1.72
N LEU A 42 -6.73 -2.17 1.98
CA LEU A 42 -7.75 -1.14 1.84
C LEU A 42 -7.53 0.03 2.81
N THR A 43 -7.21 -0.26 4.07
CA THR A 43 -6.93 0.76 5.10
C THR A 43 -5.72 1.60 4.71
N PHE A 44 -4.65 0.93 4.26
CA PHE A 44 -3.44 1.56 3.76
C PHE A 44 -3.73 2.50 2.59
N LEU A 45 -4.34 1.99 1.51
CA LEU A 45 -4.62 2.77 0.31
C LEU A 45 -5.64 3.89 0.56
N LYS A 46 -6.59 3.68 1.48
CA LYS A 46 -7.53 4.73 1.90
C LYS A 46 -6.78 5.91 2.52
N LYS A 47 -5.78 5.64 3.36
CA LYS A 47 -4.93 6.70 3.95
C LYS A 47 -4.21 7.50 2.86
N ILE A 48 -3.63 6.82 1.88
CA ILE A 48 -2.95 7.46 0.75
C ILE A 48 -3.91 8.32 -0.07
N LYS A 49 -5.08 7.78 -0.41
CA LYS A 49 -6.13 8.52 -1.13
C LYS A 49 -6.58 9.76 -0.37
N THR A 50 -6.76 9.67 0.95
CA THR A 50 -7.13 10.82 1.78
C THR A 50 -6.04 11.90 1.80
N THR A 51 -4.76 11.51 1.78
CA THR A 51 -3.65 12.46 1.81
C THR A 51 -3.34 13.09 0.45
N TYR A 52 -3.40 12.32 -0.64
CA TYR A 52 -2.95 12.75 -1.97
C TYR A 52 -4.08 12.90 -3.00
N GLY A 53 -5.33 12.65 -2.61
CA GLY A 53 -6.50 12.73 -3.47
C GLY A 53 -6.77 11.45 -4.28
N SER A 54 -7.76 11.54 -5.18
CA SER A 54 -8.22 10.39 -5.99
C SER A 54 -7.50 10.25 -7.32
N ASN A 55 -6.78 11.30 -7.78
CA ASN A 55 -6.09 11.33 -9.06
C ASN A 55 -4.67 10.75 -8.94
N ILE A 56 -4.56 9.57 -8.33
CA ILE A 56 -3.29 8.84 -8.20
C ILE A 56 -3.37 7.55 -9.01
N VAL A 57 -2.24 7.17 -9.60
CA VAL A 57 -2.06 5.87 -10.23
C VAL A 57 -1.20 5.01 -9.32
N VAL A 58 -1.75 3.91 -8.86
CA VAL A 58 -1.06 2.94 -8.02
C VAL A 58 -0.27 2.00 -8.92
N LEU A 59 1.05 1.96 -8.78
CA LEU A 59 1.91 0.95 -9.42
C LEU A 59 2.25 -0.11 -8.38
N SER A 60 1.97 -1.38 -8.67
CA SER A 60 2.16 -2.52 -7.76
C SER A 60 2.47 -3.79 -8.56
N ASP A 61 3.02 -4.83 -7.92
CA ASP A 61 3.16 -6.17 -8.51
C ASP A 61 1.82 -6.84 -8.88
N GLY A 62 0.70 -6.21 -8.52
CA GLY A 62 -0.63 -6.64 -8.89
C GLY A 62 -1.18 -7.76 -8.02
N THR A 63 -0.66 -7.92 -6.79
CA THR A 63 -1.20 -8.85 -5.81
C THR A 63 -2.70 -8.62 -5.59
N HIS A 64 -3.44 -9.72 -5.42
CA HIS A 64 -4.92 -9.73 -5.47
C HIS A 64 -5.58 -8.70 -4.53
N TYR A 65 -5.00 -8.46 -3.35
CA TYR A 65 -5.56 -7.52 -2.38
C TYR A 65 -5.37 -6.04 -2.78
N TYR A 66 -4.33 -5.68 -3.51
CA TYR A 66 -4.16 -4.30 -4.02
C TYR A 66 -5.18 -3.99 -5.10
N LYS A 67 -5.37 -4.91 -6.06
CA LYS A 67 -6.38 -4.76 -7.12
C LYS A 67 -7.80 -4.62 -6.55
N ALA A 68 -8.15 -5.48 -5.59
CA ALA A 68 -9.46 -5.43 -4.93
C ALA A 68 -9.66 -4.11 -4.16
N SER A 69 -8.64 -3.66 -3.44
CA SER A 69 -8.69 -2.41 -2.67
C SER A 69 -8.79 -1.17 -3.56
N CYS A 70 -7.99 -1.11 -4.64
CA CYS A 70 -8.07 -0.03 -5.63
C CYS A 70 -9.45 0.04 -6.29
N LYS A 71 -10.05 -1.12 -6.63
CA LYS A 71 -11.41 -1.19 -7.18
C LYS A 71 -12.44 -0.57 -6.23
N ILE A 72 -12.41 -0.93 -4.95
CA ILE A 72 -13.32 -0.37 -3.93
C ILE A 72 -13.11 1.14 -3.78
N LEU A 73 -11.85 1.58 -3.77
CA LEU A 73 -11.51 2.99 -3.59
C LEU A 73 -11.65 3.81 -4.88
N LYS A 74 -12.04 3.22 -6.01
CA LYS A 74 -12.08 3.87 -7.33
C LYS A 74 -10.74 4.53 -7.69
N LEU A 75 -9.64 3.80 -7.45
CA LEU A 75 -8.28 4.18 -7.83
C LEU A 75 -7.84 3.38 -9.05
N ASN A 76 -7.03 4.01 -9.90
CA ASN A 76 -6.39 3.33 -11.01
C ASN A 76 -5.17 2.55 -10.49
N ILE A 77 -5.01 1.31 -10.94
CA ILE A 77 -3.87 0.45 -10.63
C ILE A 77 -3.26 -0.06 -11.94
N ILE A 78 -1.94 -0.01 -12.02
CA ILE A 78 -1.11 -0.58 -13.09
C ILE A 78 -0.28 -1.71 -12.47
#